data_AF-A0A0Q9N2H1-F1
#
_entry.id   AF-A0A0Q9N2H1-F1
#
_cell.length_a   1.000
_cell.length_b   1.000
_cell.length_c   1.000
_cell.angle_alpha   90.00
_cell.angle_beta   90.00
_cell.angle_gamma   90.00
#
_symmetry.space_group_name_H-M   'P 1'
#
loop_
_entity.id
_entity.type
_entity.pdbx_description
1 polymer ?
#
loop_
_entity_poly.entity_id
_entity_poly.type
_entity_poly.pdbx_seq_one_letter_code
_entity_poly.pdbx_strand_id
1 'polypeptide(L)'
;MTTRSFNDYQLSEDITRALTTLGYTQPTDVQHKVIPIALQERDLTVKSRTGSGKTAAFGIPICELVEWEENRPQALILTPTRELADQVKQDMTNIGRFKRIKAVALYGKQPFAKQKIELHQKCHVVVGTPGRVLDHIQKGTLDVERLKYLVIDEADEMLRMGFIEQVGAIIDELPTDRMTMLFSATLPKDVEQLCHQYLRKPIDIEIETPEAAKVQIEHSLITVRENEKWPLLQNVLVMENPENCIIFCRTQEHVDKLYNQLDQLDFPCDKIHGGMVQDDRFLVMNAFKRGEFRFLVATDVAARGIDVEDITHVINYDLPMEKESYVHRIGRTGRAGKTGKAISFVTPHEDKFLADIEGYLGFEIPRKDAPDSEEVAAKQAAFDQKMQATPVIKRDRSDQLNKGIMKLYFNGGKKKKIRAVDFVGTLAKIEGVTAEDIGIITIQDNVSYVDILNGKGPMVLKIMKNTTIKGKLLKVHEANK
;
A
#
# COMPACT_ATOMS: atom_id res chain seq x y z
N MET A 1 -8.56 -27.47 16.15
CA MET A 1 -8.52 -26.28 15.27
C MET A 1 -7.88 -26.72 13.98
N THR A 2 -8.61 -26.76 12.87
CA THR A 2 -8.06 -27.05 11.55
C THR A 2 -7.17 -25.87 11.15
N THR A 3 -5.87 -26.09 11.05
CA THR A 3 -4.91 -25.11 10.54
C THR A 3 -5.23 -24.84 9.07
N ARG A 4 -5.77 -23.65 8.79
CA ARG A 4 -6.07 -23.17 7.43
C ARG A 4 -4.76 -22.96 6.67
N SER A 5 -4.68 -23.40 5.43
CA SER A 5 -3.49 -23.26 4.59
C SER A 5 -3.83 -22.61 3.25
N PHE A 6 -2.89 -21.86 2.67
CA PHE A 6 -3.03 -21.37 1.30
C PHE A 6 -3.06 -22.50 0.26
N ASN A 7 -2.49 -23.66 0.60
CA ASN A 7 -2.50 -24.85 -0.26
C ASN A 7 -3.92 -25.42 -0.45
N ASP A 8 -4.88 -25.04 0.40
CA ASP A 8 -6.27 -25.52 0.34
C ASP A 8 -7.05 -24.88 -0.82
N TYR A 9 -6.55 -23.79 -1.41
CA TYR A 9 -7.23 -23.03 -2.47
C TYR A 9 -6.89 -23.46 -3.90
N GLN A 10 -6.13 -24.55 -4.09
CA GLN A 10 -5.72 -25.07 -5.41
C GLN A 10 -5.02 -24.01 -6.30
N LEU A 11 -4.20 -23.15 -5.69
CA LEU A 11 -3.43 -22.14 -6.41
C LEU A 11 -2.29 -22.77 -7.21
N SER A 12 -1.89 -22.12 -8.30
CA SER A 12 -0.72 -22.53 -9.07
C SER A 12 0.57 -22.51 -8.24
N GLU A 13 1.58 -23.28 -8.67
CA GLU A 13 2.89 -23.33 -8.01
C GLU A 13 3.57 -21.95 -7.99
N ASP A 14 3.40 -21.15 -9.05
CA ASP A 14 3.94 -19.79 -9.15
C ASP A 14 3.39 -18.87 -8.05
N ILE A 15 2.07 -18.89 -7.83
CA ILE A 15 1.42 -18.08 -6.79
C ILE A 15 1.80 -18.61 -5.40
N THR A 16 1.75 -19.92 -5.18
CA THR A 16 2.11 -20.54 -3.89
C THR A 16 3.56 -20.23 -3.51
N ARG A 17 4.48 -20.25 -4.48
CA ARG A 17 5.88 -19.88 -4.31
C ARG A 17 6.04 -18.40 -3.95
N ALA A 18 5.30 -17.51 -4.60
CA ALA A 18 5.30 -16.07 -4.28
C ALA A 18 4.84 -15.84 -2.84
N LEU A 19 3.73 -16.46 -2.44
CA LEU A 19 3.16 -16.34 -1.10
C LEU A 19 4.14 -16.83 -0.02
N THR A 20 4.76 -17.98 -0.23
CA THR A 20 5.76 -18.53 0.68
C THR A 20 6.97 -17.58 0.83
N THR A 21 7.46 -17.03 -0.28
CA THR A 21 8.61 -16.10 -0.27
C THR A 21 8.27 -14.76 0.39
N LEU A 22 7.02 -14.32 0.29
CA LEU A 22 6.50 -13.13 0.96
C LEU A 22 6.20 -13.34 2.45
N GLY A 23 6.31 -14.58 2.94
CA GLY A 23 6.06 -14.93 4.34
C GLY A 23 4.58 -15.13 4.69
N TYR A 24 3.70 -15.34 3.70
CA TYR A 24 2.32 -15.74 3.95
C TYR A 24 2.28 -17.20 4.42
N THR A 25 2.07 -17.40 5.71
CA THR A 25 2.02 -18.74 6.33
C THR A 25 0.60 -19.29 6.43
N GLN A 26 -0.33 -18.48 6.93
CA GLN A 26 -1.74 -18.83 7.08
C GLN A 26 -2.65 -17.69 6.58
N PRO A 27 -3.78 -18.03 5.94
CA PRO A 27 -4.73 -17.03 5.47
C PRO A 27 -5.46 -16.37 6.64
N THR A 28 -5.60 -15.04 6.59
CA THR A 28 -6.43 -14.28 7.52
C THR A 28 -7.92 -14.58 7.30
N ASP A 29 -8.80 -14.20 8.22
CA ASP A 29 -10.25 -14.45 8.08
C ASP A 29 -10.84 -13.86 6.80
N VAL A 30 -10.44 -12.64 6.43
CA VAL A 30 -10.88 -12.02 5.18
C VAL A 30 -10.37 -12.79 3.96
N GLN A 31 -9.11 -13.21 3.96
CA GLN A 31 -8.53 -14.00 2.87
C GLN A 31 -9.23 -15.35 2.73
N HIS A 32 -9.49 -16.02 3.85
CA HIS A 32 -10.14 -17.32 3.87
C HIS A 32 -11.57 -17.30 3.32
N LYS A 33 -12.33 -16.23 3.60
CA LYS A 33 -13.69 -16.08 3.05
C LYS A 33 -13.67 -15.61 1.59
N VAL A 34 -12.80 -14.66 1.25
CA VAL A 34 -12.81 -13.99 -0.07
C VAL A 34 -12.20 -14.86 -1.18
N ILE A 35 -11.01 -15.43 -0.96
CA ILE A 35 -10.24 -16.14 -2.00
C ILE A 35 -11.07 -17.22 -2.71
N PRO A 36 -11.71 -18.19 -2.02
CA PRO A 36 -12.44 -19.26 -2.70
C PRO A 36 -13.65 -18.76 -3.51
N ILE A 37 -14.27 -17.65 -3.11
CA ILE A 37 -15.40 -17.06 -3.83
C ILE A 37 -14.91 -16.29 -5.06
N ALA A 38 -13.84 -15.51 -4.90
CA ALA A 38 -13.24 -14.76 -6.00
C ALA A 38 -12.66 -15.68 -7.09
N LEU A 39 -12.10 -16.84 -6.72
CA LEU A 39 -11.66 -17.88 -7.67
C LEU A 39 -12.82 -18.50 -8.47
N GLN A 40 -14.07 -18.35 -8.01
CA GLN A 40 -15.27 -18.74 -8.74
C GLN A 40 -15.84 -17.59 -9.60
N GLU A 41 -15.11 -16.48 -9.72
CA GLU A 41 -15.48 -15.28 -10.49
C GLU A 41 -16.85 -14.68 -10.08
N ARG A 42 -17.17 -14.73 -8.78
CA ARG A 42 -18.41 -14.19 -8.20
C ARG A 42 -18.21 -12.79 -7.65
N ASP A 43 -19.20 -11.92 -7.83
CA ASP A 43 -19.19 -10.58 -7.24
C ASP A 43 -19.22 -10.63 -5.72
N LEU A 44 -18.56 -9.65 -5.09
CA LEU A 44 -18.30 -9.63 -3.65
C LEU A 44 -18.49 -8.22 -3.08
N THR A 45 -19.19 -8.13 -1.96
CA THR A 45 -19.16 -6.95 -1.07
C THR A 45 -18.46 -7.37 0.21
N VAL A 46 -17.35 -6.71 0.56
CA VAL A 46 -16.54 -7.10 1.72
C VAL A 46 -16.42 -5.95 2.69
N LYS A 47 -17.06 -6.12 3.86
CA LYS A 47 -16.92 -5.20 4.99
C LYS A 47 -15.85 -5.73 5.95
N SER A 48 -14.71 -5.04 5.99
CA SER A 48 -13.60 -5.42 6.87
C SER A 48 -12.69 -4.23 7.18
N ARG A 49 -12.09 -4.25 8.38
CA ARG A 49 -11.17 -3.19 8.83
C ARG A 49 -9.89 -3.12 7.99
N THR A 50 -9.24 -1.96 8.02
CA THR A 50 -7.89 -1.77 7.47
C THR A 50 -6.88 -2.70 8.16
N GLY A 51 -5.85 -3.14 7.42
CA GLY A 51 -4.83 -4.05 7.96
C GLY A 51 -5.29 -5.50 8.19
N SER A 52 -6.49 -5.89 7.75
CA SER A 52 -6.99 -7.28 7.83
C SER A 52 -6.41 -8.23 6.76
N GLY A 53 -5.65 -7.69 5.80
CA GLY A 53 -5.10 -8.44 4.67
C GLY A 53 -5.96 -8.42 3.40
N LYS A 54 -6.83 -7.40 3.23
CA LYS A 54 -7.70 -7.19 2.06
C LYS A 54 -6.97 -7.24 0.72
N THR A 55 -5.81 -6.60 0.62
CA THR A 55 -5.05 -6.52 -0.64
C THR A 55 -4.64 -7.89 -1.15
N ALA A 56 -4.16 -8.78 -0.27
CA ALA A 56 -3.88 -10.16 -0.66
C ALA A 56 -5.17 -10.96 -0.91
N ALA A 57 -6.28 -10.64 -0.22
CA ALA A 57 -7.56 -11.31 -0.40
C ALA A 57 -8.12 -11.16 -1.83
N PHE A 58 -8.00 -9.98 -2.45
CA PHE A 58 -8.32 -9.81 -3.88
C PHE A 58 -7.12 -10.07 -4.80
N GLY A 59 -5.90 -9.79 -4.35
CA GLY A 59 -4.70 -9.86 -5.20
C GLY A 59 -4.32 -11.27 -5.59
N ILE A 60 -4.45 -12.23 -4.65
CA ILE A 60 -4.19 -13.65 -4.90
C ILE A 60 -5.09 -14.21 -6.02
N PRO A 61 -6.44 -14.14 -5.91
CA PRO A 61 -7.30 -14.69 -6.96
C PRO A 61 -7.14 -13.95 -8.29
N ILE A 62 -6.95 -12.62 -8.30
CA ILE A 62 -6.69 -11.89 -9.54
C ILE A 62 -5.38 -12.37 -10.20
N CYS A 63 -4.29 -12.50 -9.45
CA CYS A 63 -3.03 -13.00 -10.00
C CYS A 63 -3.11 -14.46 -10.47
N GLU A 64 -3.92 -15.28 -9.81
CA GLU A 64 -4.17 -16.66 -10.23
C GLU A 64 -4.97 -16.70 -11.54
N LEU A 65 -6.02 -15.88 -11.69
CA LEU A 65 -6.93 -15.92 -12.84
C LEU A 65 -6.41 -15.17 -14.08
N VAL A 66 -5.60 -14.14 -13.91
CA VAL A 66 -5.04 -13.35 -15.02
C VAL A 66 -4.23 -14.24 -15.97
N GLU A 67 -4.56 -14.17 -17.26
CA GLU A 67 -3.88 -14.90 -18.34
C GLU A 67 -2.60 -14.15 -18.72
N TRP A 68 -1.46 -14.81 -18.65
CA TRP A 68 -0.18 -14.15 -18.94
C TRP A 68 -0.04 -13.84 -20.43
N GLU A 69 -0.59 -14.62 -21.35
CA GLU A 69 -0.43 -14.42 -22.80
C GLU A 69 -1.05 -13.11 -23.29
N GLU A 70 -2.17 -12.70 -22.69
CA GLU A 70 -2.87 -11.46 -23.02
C GLU A 70 -2.00 -10.24 -22.67
N ASN A 71 -1.87 -9.32 -23.62
CA ASN A 71 -1.03 -8.14 -23.47
C ASN A 71 -1.80 -6.93 -22.94
N ARG A 72 -3.13 -6.96 -23.06
CA ARG A 72 -4.06 -5.92 -22.59
C ARG A 72 -4.39 -6.10 -21.10
N PRO A 73 -4.73 -5.00 -20.39
CA PRO A 73 -5.20 -5.07 -19.02
C PRO A 73 -6.42 -5.97 -18.86
N GLN A 74 -6.39 -6.80 -17.82
CA GLN A 74 -7.46 -7.74 -17.44
C GLN A 74 -8.09 -7.39 -16.09
N ALA A 75 -7.36 -6.69 -15.22
CA ALA A 75 -7.88 -6.22 -13.94
C ALA A 75 -7.68 -4.71 -13.78
N LEU A 76 -8.70 -4.04 -13.25
CA LEU A 76 -8.67 -2.65 -12.80
C LEU A 76 -8.95 -2.58 -11.30
N ILE A 77 -8.07 -1.93 -10.55
CA ILE A 77 -8.19 -1.75 -9.10
C ILE A 77 -8.24 -0.25 -8.82
N LEU A 78 -9.39 0.24 -8.37
CA LEU A 78 -9.60 1.61 -7.96
C LEU A 78 -9.27 1.76 -6.47
N THR A 79 -8.50 2.81 -6.16
CA THR A 79 -8.07 3.14 -4.79
C THR A 79 -8.20 4.65 -4.57
N PRO A 80 -8.49 5.14 -3.35
CA PRO A 80 -8.69 6.56 -3.08
C PRO A 80 -7.41 7.41 -3.19
N THR A 81 -6.24 6.85 -2.86
CA THR A 81 -4.99 7.62 -2.73
C THR A 81 -3.89 7.10 -3.63
N ARG A 82 -2.91 7.96 -3.93
CA ARG A 82 -1.78 7.62 -4.81
C ARG A 82 -0.83 6.64 -4.15
N GLU A 83 -0.67 6.79 -2.84
CA GLU A 83 0.17 5.94 -2.00
C GLU A 83 -0.38 4.53 -1.97
N LEU A 84 -1.70 4.40 -1.78
CA LEU A 84 -2.37 3.09 -1.81
C LEU A 84 -2.31 2.48 -3.21
N ALA A 85 -2.49 3.28 -4.27
CA ALA A 85 -2.36 2.80 -5.65
C ALA A 85 -0.97 2.19 -5.93
N ASP A 86 0.11 2.87 -5.50
CA ASP A 86 1.46 2.34 -5.67
C ASP A 86 1.70 1.10 -4.81
N GLN A 87 1.25 1.11 -3.55
CA GLN A 87 1.34 -0.06 -2.67
C GLN A 87 0.62 -1.28 -3.27
N VAL A 88 -0.63 -1.14 -3.67
CA VAL A 88 -1.40 -2.24 -4.26
C VAL A 88 -0.72 -2.71 -5.56
N LYS A 89 -0.18 -1.79 -6.39
CA LYS A 89 0.60 -2.17 -7.57
C LYS A 89 1.86 -2.99 -7.20
N GLN A 90 2.55 -2.67 -6.11
CA GLN A 90 3.68 -3.46 -5.61
C GLN A 90 3.23 -4.84 -5.15
N ASP A 91 2.13 -4.92 -4.38
CA ASP A 91 1.56 -6.18 -3.90
C ASP A 91 1.16 -7.09 -5.06
N MET A 92 0.46 -6.56 -6.06
CA MET A 92 0.09 -7.30 -7.28
C MET A 92 1.33 -7.79 -8.06
N THR A 93 2.39 -6.96 -8.13
CA THR A 93 3.65 -7.34 -8.78
C THR A 93 4.40 -8.43 -8.00
N ASN A 94 4.29 -8.42 -6.67
CA ASN A 94 4.95 -9.37 -5.79
C ASN A 94 4.23 -10.71 -5.75
N ILE A 95 2.90 -10.70 -5.60
CA ILE A 95 2.05 -11.90 -5.62
C ILE A 95 2.13 -12.58 -6.99
N GLY A 96 2.04 -11.80 -8.08
CA GLY A 96 2.12 -12.31 -9.45
C GLY A 96 3.54 -12.46 -10.02
N ARG A 97 4.59 -12.40 -9.18
CA ARG A 97 5.97 -12.28 -9.63
C ARG A 97 6.43 -13.44 -10.51
N PHE A 98 6.23 -14.68 -10.04
CA PHE A 98 6.70 -15.87 -10.74
C PHE A 98 5.87 -16.16 -12.01
N LYS A 99 4.59 -15.78 -12.00
CA LYS A 99 3.71 -15.74 -13.19
C LYS A 99 4.00 -14.55 -14.12
N ARG A 100 4.99 -13.71 -13.80
CA ARG A 100 5.45 -12.54 -14.59
C ARG A 100 4.34 -11.51 -14.87
N ILE A 101 3.40 -11.39 -13.94
CA ILE A 101 2.34 -10.37 -14.02
C ILE A 101 2.98 -8.98 -13.92
N LYS A 102 2.42 -8.07 -14.71
CA LYS A 102 2.82 -6.67 -14.77
C LYS A 102 1.66 -5.79 -14.31
N ALA A 103 1.88 -5.07 -13.23
CA ALA A 103 0.96 -4.06 -12.71
C ALA A 103 1.48 -2.64 -12.97
N VAL A 104 0.57 -1.72 -13.34
CA VAL A 104 0.87 -0.30 -13.57
C VAL A 104 0.00 0.55 -12.64
N ALA A 105 0.57 1.61 -12.08
CA ALA A 105 -0.15 2.54 -11.21
C ALA A 105 -0.49 3.85 -11.95
N LEU A 106 -1.76 4.27 -11.92
CA LEU A 106 -2.28 5.46 -12.57
C LEU A 106 -2.80 6.46 -11.52
N TYR A 107 -2.07 7.55 -11.31
CA TYR A 107 -2.49 8.61 -10.40
C TYR A 107 -2.07 10.02 -10.84
N GLY A 108 -2.70 11.04 -10.25
CA GLY A 108 -2.39 12.46 -10.50
C GLY A 108 -0.99 12.88 -10.04
N LYS A 109 -0.55 14.09 -10.41
CA LYS A 109 0.80 14.66 -10.12
C LYS A 109 2.01 13.91 -10.69
N GLN A 110 1.86 12.71 -11.24
CA GLN A 110 2.88 12.07 -12.08
C GLN A 110 2.65 12.42 -13.57
N PRO A 111 3.73 12.53 -14.39
CA PRO A 111 3.60 12.82 -15.81
C PRO A 111 2.74 11.80 -16.58
N PHE A 112 1.67 12.28 -17.22
CA PHE A 112 0.75 11.45 -18.02
C PHE A 112 1.47 10.67 -19.13
N ALA A 113 2.46 11.30 -19.78
CA ALA A 113 3.23 10.66 -20.85
C ALA A 113 3.97 9.40 -20.39
N LYS A 114 4.46 9.36 -19.14
CA LYS A 114 5.11 8.18 -18.57
C LYS A 114 4.12 7.03 -18.40
N GLN A 115 2.96 7.31 -17.79
CA GLN A 115 1.88 6.34 -17.62
C GLN A 115 1.36 5.81 -18.96
N LYS A 116 1.20 6.69 -19.96
CA LYS A 116 0.86 6.28 -21.33
C LYS A 116 1.86 5.28 -21.89
N ILE A 117 3.16 5.55 -21.78
CA ILE A 117 4.21 4.64 -22.27
C ILE A 117 4.14 3.28 -21.56
N GLU A 118 3.89 3.26 -20.25
CA GLU A 118 3.74 2.03 -19.46
C GLU A 118 2.52 1.22 -19.89
N LEU A 119 1.37 1.86 -20.14
CA LEU A 119 0.15 1.22 -20.64
C LEU A 119 0.28 0.68 -22.08
N HIS A 120 1.15 1.27 -22.92
CA HIS A 120 1.45 0.75 -24.26
C HIS A 120 2.37 -0.48 -24.24
N GLN A 121 2.94 -0.81 -23.07
CA GLN A 121 3.65 -2.06 -22.87
C GLN A 121 2.67 -3.12 -22.35
N LYS A 122 3.11 -4.37 -22.35
CA LYS A 122 2.34 -5.47 -21.74
C LYS A 122 1.97 -5.11 -20.29
N CYS A 123 0.68 -5.02 -20.01
CA CYS A 123 0.12 -4.65 -18.72
C CYS A 123 -1.09 -5.55 -18.47
N HIS A 124 -1.13 -6.23 -17.33
CA HIS A 124 -2.23 -7.16 -17.01
C HIS A 124 -3.13 -6.59 -15.91
N VAL A 125 -2.55 -5.81 -14.99
CA VAL A 125 -3.27 -5.19 -13.87
C VAL A 125 -3.02 -3.69 -13.89
N VAL A 126 -4.09 -2.91 -13.81
CA VAL A 126 -4.04 -1.46 -13.64
C VAL A 126 -4.57 -1.13 -12.26
N VAL A 127 -3.81 -0.35 -11.50
CA VAL A 127 -4.20 0.16 -10.19
C VAL A 127 -4.24 1.68 -10.29
N GLY A 128 -5.23 2.36 -9.76
CA GLY A 128 -5.23 3.82 -9.88
C GLY A 128 -6.26 4.56 -9.06
N THR A 129 -6.08 5.89 -9.03
CA THR A 129 -7.05 6.82 -8.47
C THR A 129 -8.11 7.17 -9.52
N PRO A 130 -9.41 7.26 -9.15
CA PRO A 130 -10.51 7.42 -10.11
C PRO A 130 -10.27 8.50 -11.18
N GLY A 131 -9.97 9.75 -10.78
CA GLY A 131 -9.77 10.84 -11.74
C GLY A 131 -8.71 10.56 -12.81
N ARG A 132 -7.54 9.97 -12.45
CA ARG A 132 -6.50 9.67 -13.44
C ARG A 132 -6.85 8.47 -14.32
N VAL A 133 -7.52 7.46 -13.77
CA VAL A 133 -7.99 6.31 -14.54
C VAL A 133 -8.99 6.79 -15.60
N LEU A 134 -9.97 7.60 -15.19
CA LEU A 134 -10.97 8.18 -16.09
C LEU A 134 -10.31 9.01 -17.20
N ASP A 135 -9.32 9.86 -16.88
CA ASP A 135 -8.54 10.60 -17.88
C ASP A 135 -7.92 9.67 -18.95
N HIS A 136 -7.37 8.52 -18.54
CA HIS A 136 -6.72 7.58 -19.44
C HIS A 136 -7.71 6.84 -20.34
N ILE A 137 -8.90 6.50 -19.81
CA ILE A 137 -10.01 5.90 -20.56
C ILE A 137 -10.52 6.88 -21.61
N GLN A 138 -10.87 8.11 -21.20
CA GLN A 138 -11.41 9.14 -22.09
C GLN A 138 -10.44 9.52 -23.23
N LYS A 139 -9.13 9.43 -22.98
CA LYS A 139 -8.09 9.69 -23.99
C LYS A 139 -7.72 8.47 -24.83
N GLY A 140 -8.38 7.33 -24.64
CA GLY A 140 -8.12 6.08 -25.36
C GLY A 140 -6.72 5.52 -25.13
N THR A 141 -6.13 5.80 -23.97
CA THR A 141 -4.76 5.35 -23.62
C THR A 141 -4.75 4.15 -22.66
N LEU A 142 -5.85 3.90 -21.97
CA LEU A 142 -6.13 2.67 -21.26
C LEU A 142 -7.12 1.86 -22.11
N ASP A 143 -6.68 0.70 -22.59
CA ASP A 143 -7.53 -0.27 -23.27
C ASP A 143 -8.32 -1.07 -22.21
N VAL A 144 -9.65 -0.93 -22.23
CA VAL A 144 -10.57 -1.54 -21.27
C VAL A 144 -11.26 -2.79 -21.80
N GLU A 145 -11.09 -3.14 -23.08
CA GLU A 145 -11.88 -4.19 -23.77
C GLU A 145 -11.72 -5.57 -23.14
N ARG A 146 -10.57 -5.83 -22.50
CA ARG A 146 -10.22 -7.12 -21.90
C ARG A 146 -10.35 -7.16 -20.39
N LEU A 147 -10.87 -6.10 -19.76
CA LEU A 147 -11.07 -6.07 -18.32
C LEU A 147 -12.16 -7.05 -17.90
N LYS A 148 -11.75 -8.10 -17.17
CA LYS A 148 -12.62 -9.12 -16.56
C LYS A 148 -12.80 -8.93 -15.06
N TYR A 149 -11.94 -8.12 -14.42
CA TYR A 149 -11.90 -7.98 -12.97
C TYR A 149 -11.88 -6.50 -12.58
N LEU A 150 -12.84 -6.07 -11.75
CA LEU A 150 -12.88 -4.75 -11.15
C LEU A 150 -12.79 -4.87 -9.63
N VAL A 151 -11.89 -4.11 -9.01
CA VAL A 151 -11.83 -3.96 -7.55
C VAL A 151 -12.04 -2.49 -7.19
N ILE A 152 -12.88 -2.26 -6.20
CA ILE A 152 -13.15 -0.95 -5.60
C ILE A 152 -12.70 -1.04 -4.14
N ASP A 153 -11.46 -0.64 -3.83
CA ASP A 153 -10.92 -0.70 -2.46
C ASP A 153 -11.05 0.64 -1.73
N GLU A 154 -11.36 0.57 -0.44
CA GLU A 154 -11.72 1.71 0.42
C GLU A 154 -12.84 2.57 -0.20
N ALA A 155 -13.95 1.91 -0.57
CA ALA A 155 -15.08 2.56 -1.24
C ALA A 155 -15.69 3.71 -0.43
N ASP A 156 -15.75 3.58 0.89
CA ASP A 156 -16.19 4.63 1.79
C ASP A 156 -15.25 5.85 1.81
N GLU A 157 -13.94 5.65 1.60
CA GLU A 157 -13.01 6.77 1.43
C GLU A 157 -13.20 7.46 0.08
N MET A 158 -13.41 6.70 -0.99
CA MET A 158 -13.73 7.29 -2.29
C MET A 158 -15.02 8.13 -2.23
N LEU A 159 -16.00 7.72 -1.41
CA LEU A 159 -17.18 8.54 -1.12
C LEU A 159 -16.82 9.88 -0.47
N ARG A 160 -16.09 9.84 0.65
CA ARG A 160 -15.68 11.05 1.38
C ARG A 160 -14.88 12.04 0.52
N MET A 161 -14.07 11.51 -0.39
CA MET A 161 -13.26 12.30 -1.31
C MET A 161 -14.05 12.85 -2.52
N GLY A 162 -15.34 12.52 -2.62
CA GLY A 162 -16.21 12.97 -3.73
C GLY A 162 -15.93 12.25 -5.05
N PHE A 163 -15.38 11.03 -5.01
CA PHE A 163 -15.02 10.28 -6.21
C PHE A 163 -16.13 9.36 -6.74
N ILE A 164 -17.30 9.26 -6.11
CA ILE A 164 -18.35 8.32 -6.53
C ILE A 164 -18.80 8.55 -7.97
N GLU A 165 -19.00 9.81 -8.38
CA GLU A 165 -19.37 10.11 -9.77
C GLU A 165 -18.30 9.65 -10.75
N GLN A 166 -17.01 9.83 -10.41
CA GLN A 166 -15.90 9.37 -11.24
C GLN A 166 -15.80 7.85 -11.27
N VAL A 167 -16.06 7.17 -10.15
CA VAL A 167 -16.12 5.71 -10.08
C VAL A 167 -17.25 5.18 -10.96
N GLY A 168 -18.44 5.76 -10.89
CA GLY A 168 -19.57 5.42 -11.76
C GLY A 168 -19.24 5.60 -13.24
N ALA A 169 -18.68 6.76 -13.61
CA ALA A 169 -18.26 7.06 -14.98
C ALA A 169 -17.19 6.09 -15.51
N ILE A 170 -16.27 5.63 -14.65
CA ILE A 170 -15.32 4.58 -15.03
C ILE A 170 -16.07 3.28 -15.30
N ILE A 171 -16.94 2.86 -14.39
CA ILE A 171 -17.67 1.59 -14.48
C ILE A 171 -18.52 1.52 -15.76
N ASP A 172 -19.13 2.63 -16.15
CA ASP A 172 -19.96 2.74 -17.35
C ASP A 172 -19.17 2.50 -18.65
N GLU A 173 -17.86 2.74 -18.65
CA GLU A 173 -16.95 2.48 -19.77
C GLU A 173 -16.39 1.04 -19.77
N LEU A 174 -16.58 0.27 -18.69
CA LEU A 174 -16.03 -1.09 -18.57
C LEU A 174 -16.95 -2.16 -19.20
N PRO A 175 -16.38 -3.30 -19.63
CA PRO A 175 -17.18 -4.46 -20.02
C PRO A 175 -18.16 -4.86 -18.93
N THR A 176 -19.41 -5.16 -19.32
CA THR A 176 -20.45 -5.53 -18.35
C THR A 176 -20.22 -6.93 -17.78
N ASP A 177 -19.67 -7.85 -18.58
CA ASP A 177 -19.34 -9.21 -18.17
C ASP A 177 -17.96 -9.25 -17.50
N ARG A 178 -17.97 -8.98 -16.20
CA ARG A 178 -16.80 -8.93 -15.33
C ARG A 178 -17.17 -9.30 -13.91
N MET A 179 -16.21 -9.79 -13.13
CA MET A 179 -16.33 -9.90 -11.67
C MET A 179 -16.01 -8.54 -11.03
N THR A 180 -16.87 -8.08 -10.13
CA THR A 180 -16.66 -6.87 -9.32
C THR A 180 -16.55 -7.20 -7.84
N MET A 181 -15.47 -6.73 -7.20
CA MET A 181 -15.24 -6.86 -5.77
C MET A 181 -15.15 -5.49 -5.12
N LEU A 182 -16.04 -5.20 -4.16
CA LEU A 182 -16.02 -3.96 -3.39
C LEU A 182 -15.52 -4.24 -1.98
N PHE A 183 -14.54 -3.44 -1.53
CA PHE A 183 -13.98 -3.53 -0.19
C PHE A 183 -14.17 -2.20 0.53
N SER A 184 -14.70 -2.25 1.75
CA SER A 184 -14.94 -1.06 2.54
C SER A 184 -14.83 -1.35 4.04
N ALA A 185 -14.40 -0.35 4.82
CA ALA A 185 -14.45 -0.45 6.28
C ALA A 185 -15.89 -0.20 6.78
N THR A 186 -16.62 0.65 6.08
CA THR A 186 -17.99 1.06 6.40
C THR A 186 -18.88 1.00 5.15
N LEU A 187 -20.19 0.82 5.32
CA LEU A 187 -21.15 0.79 4.19
C LEU A 187 -22.18 1.90 4.37
N PRO A 188 -21.83 3.16 4.11
CA PRO A 188 -22.82 4.24 4.05
C PRO A 188 -23.77 4.02 2.84
N LYS A 189 -24.97 4.62 2.90
CA LYS A 189 -26.03 4.42 1.88
C LYS A 189 -25.56 4.60 0.44
N ASP A 190 -24.69 5.58 0.16
CA ASP A 190 -24.21 5.83 -1.20
C ASP A 190 -23.27 4.71 -1.68
N VAL A 191 -22.49 4.09 -0.79
CA VAL A 191 -21.68 2.90 -1.10
C VAL A 191 -22.59 1.68 -1.28
N GLU A 192 -23.63 1.51 -0.47
CA GLU A 192 -24.63 0.46 -0.66
C GLU A 192 -25.34 0.60 -2.01
N GLN A 193 -25.71 1.83 -2.39
CA GLN A 193 -26.32 2.13 -3.69
C GLN A 193 -25.37 1.79 -4.84
N LEU A 194 -24.08 2.12 -4.72
CA LEU A 194 -23.06 1.72 -5.68
C LEU A 194 -23.00 0.19 -5.83
N CYS A 195 -23.09 -0.56 -4.73
CA CYS A 195 -23.13 -2.02 -4.76
C CYS A 195 -24.35 -2.52 -5.54
N HIS A 196 -25.54 -2.02 -5.21
CA HIS A 196 -26.79 -2.44 -5.85
C HIS A 196 -26.86 -2.10 -7.34
N GLN A 197 -26.26 -0.98 -7.76
CA GLN A 197 -26.29 -0.52 -9.14
C GLN A 197 -25.32 -1.30 -10.03
N TYR A 198 -24.14 -1.64 -9.52
CA TYR A 198 -23.03 -2.10 -10.37
C TYR A 198 -22.59 -3.55 -10.15
N LEU A 199 -23.00 -4.21 -9.06
CA LEU A 199 -22.65 -5.61 -8.77
C LEU A 199 -23.81 -6.56 -9.13
N ARG A 200 -23.47 -7.75 -9.62
CA ARG A 200 -24.40 -8.80 -10.07
C ARG A 200 -24.55 -9.87 -8.99
N LYS A 201 -25.61 -9.77 -8.17
CA LYS A 201 -25.90 -10.71 -7.07
C LYS A 201 -24.65 -10.97 -6.19
N PRO A 202 -24.07 -9.91 -5.59
CA PRO A 202 -22.85 -10.05 -4.82
C PRO A 202 -23.06 -10.93 -3.60
N ILE A 203 -22.00 -11.64 -3.19
CA ILE A 203 -21.95 -12.27 -1.87
C ILE A 203 -21.44 -11.24 -0.86
N ASP A 204 -22.24 -10.97 0.16
CA ASP A 204 -21.86 -10.09 1.24
C ASP A 204 -21.03 -10.85 2.28
N ILE A 205 -19.82 -10.35 2.53
CA ILE A 205 -18.90 -10.86 3.53
C ILE A 205 -18.67 -9.78 4.57
N GLU A 206 -19.17 -10.03 5.77
CA GLU A 206 -18.81 -9.26 6.95
C GLU A 206 -17.77 -10.01 7.77
N ILE A 207 -16.66 -9.33 8.06
CA ILE A 207 -15.64 -9.81 8.98
C ILE A 207 -15.89 -9.14 10.31
N GLU A 208 -16.54 -9.87 11.21
CA GLU A 208 -16.73 -9.43 12.59
C GLU A 208 -15.38 -9.18 13.25
N THR A 209 -15.28 -8.06 13.95
CA THR A 209 -14.10 -7.77 14.78
C THR A 209 -14.34 -8.42 16.14
N PRO A 210 -13.51 -9.39 16.57
CA PRO A 210 -13.65 -9.98 17.90
C PRO A 210 -13.58 -8.88 18.96
N GLU A 211 -14.39 -8.94 20.02
CA GLU A 211 -14.35 -7.95 21.10
C GLU A 211 -12.94 -7.79 21.70
N ALA A 212 -12.17 -8.88 21.79
CA ALA A 212 -10.77 -8.84 22.21
C ALA A 212 -9.86 -7.99 21.29
N ALA A 213 -10.20 -7.83 20.01
CA ALA A 213 -9.47 -6.96 19.09
C ALA A 213 -9.83 -5.47 19.27
N LYS A 214 -10.97 -5.14 19.89
CA LYS A 214 -11.27 -3.77 20.35
C LYS A 214 -10.36 -3.35 21.52
N VAL A 215 -9.79 -4.32 22.25
CA VAL A 215 -8.91 -4.12 23.42
C VAL A 215 -7.43 -3.99 23.03
N GLN A 216 -7.06 -4.09 21.75
CA GLN A 216 -5.66 -4.04 21.32
C GLN A 216 -5.05 -2.64 21.34
N ILE A 217 -5.88 -1.59 21.37
CA ILE A 217 -5.42 -0.20 21.39
C ILE A 217 -5.80 0.39 22.74
N GLU A 218 -4.80 0.86 23.50
CA GLU A 218 -5.04 1.67 24.69
C GLU A 218 -5.37 3.11 24.24
N HIS A 219 -6.57 3.58 24.55
CA HIS A 219 -6.99 4.94 24.22
C HIS A 219 -6.81 5.86 25.42
N SER A 220 -6.33 7.08 25.17
CA SER A 220 -6.32 8.14 26.18
C SER A 220 -6.61 9.50 25.59
N LEU A 221 -7.37 10.30 26.32
CA LEU A 221 -7.73 11.67 25.98
C LEU A 221 -7.10 12.63 26.98
N ILE A 222 -6.42 13.66 26.50
CA ILE A 222 -5.86 14.74 27.33
C ILE A 222 -6.46 16.07 26.88
N THR A 223 -7.13 16.76 27.80
CA THR A 223 -7.69 18.09 27.54
C THR A 223 -6.60 19.15 27.64
N VAL A 224 -6.46 19.99 26.61
CA VAL A 224 -5.36 20.97 26.52
C VAL A 224 -5.79 22.19 25.72
N ARG A 225 -5.26 23.37 26.03
CA ARG A 225 -5.47 24.58 25.21
C ARG A 225 -4.57 24.54 23.98
N GLU A 226 -4.97 25.22 22.91
CA GLU A 226 -4.25 25.18 21.63
C GLU A 226 -2.78 25.62 21.75
N ASN A 227 -2.51 26.64 22.57
CA ASN A 227 -1.16 27.15 22.83
C ASN A 227 -0.30 26.24 23.73
N GLU A 228 -0.92 25.27 24.42
CA GLU A 228 -0.26 24.34 25.34
C GLU A 228 -0.04 22.94 24.74
N LYS A 229 -0.56 22.69 23.53
CA LYS A 229 -0.39 21.40 22.82
C LYS A 229 1.08 21.05 22.56
N TRP A 230 1.92 22.03 22.23
CA TRP A 230 3.34 21.79 21.93
C TRP A 230 4.11 21.30 23.18
N PRO A 231 4.11 22.03 24.31
CA PRO A 231 4.70 21.52 25.55
C PRO A 231 4.13 20.17 25.98
N LEU A 232 2.81 19.97 25.84
CA LEU A 232 2.19 18.69 26.16
C LEU A 232 2.72 17.55 25.28
N LEU A 233 2.87 17.77 23.97
CA LEU A 233 3.43 16.77 23.07
C LEU A 233 4.83 16.35 23.51
N GLN A 234 5.69 17.31 23.85
CA GLN A 234 7.05 17.00 24.31
C GLN A 234 7.01 16.08 25.55
N ASN A 235 6.19 16.42 26.55
CA ASN A 235 6.03 15.62 27.76
C ASN A 235 5.48 14.22 27.46
N VAL A 236 4.48 14.11 26.57
CA VAL A 236 3.90 12.82 26.15
C VAL A 236 4.94 11.96 25.44
N LEU A 237 5.75 12.55 24.54
CA LEU A 237 6.80 11.81 23.82
C LEU A 237 7.86 11.27 24.77
N VAL A 238 8.26 12.04 25.79
CA VAL A 238 9.21 11.59 26.83
C VAL A 238 8.61 10.47 27.67
N MET A 239 7.36 10.61 28.09
CA MET A 239 6.70 9.65 28.98
C MET A 239 6.41 8.30 28.34
N GLU A 240 5.98 8.33 27.08
CA GLU A 240 5.63 7.14 26.30
C GLU A 240 6.85 6.54 25.60
N ASN A 241 7.85 7.37 25.28
CA ASN A 241 9.10 7.00 24.62
C ASN A 241 8.90 5.99 23.46
N PRO A 242 8.09 6.35 22.43
CA PRO A 242 7.60 5.40 21.43
C PRO A 242 8.72 4.84 20.53
N GLU A 243 8.55 3.64 19.98
CA GLU A 243 9.49 3.10 18.98
C GLU A 243 9.26 3.74 17.61
N ASN A 244 8.00 3.71 17.15
CA ASN A 244 7.53 4.39 15.95
C ASN A 244 6.18 5.04 16.26
N CYS A 245 6.00 6.28 15.83
CA CYS A 245 4.84 7.09 16.14
C CYS A 245 4.39 7.89 14.92
N ILE A 246 3.08 7.92 14.67
CA ILE A 246 2.49 8.89 13.74
C ILE A 246 1.79 9.98 14.55
N ILE A 247 2.09 11.23 14.23
CA ILE A 247 1.48 12.41 14.85
C ILE A 247 0.59 13.07 13.80
N PHE A 248 -0.72 13.03 14.02
CA PHE A 248 -1.70 13.57 13.08
C PHE A 248 -2.07 15.01 13.40
N CYS A 249 -1.90 15.88 12.40
CA CYS A 249 -2.37 17.26 12.41
C CYS A 249 -3.50 17.44 11.39
N ARG A 250 -4.34 18.46 11.62
CA ARG A 250 -5.49 18.75 10.76
C ARG A 250 -5.10 19.34 9.41
N THR A 251 -4.13 20.26 9.40
CA THR A 251 -3.74 21.02 8.20
C THR A 251 -2.28 20.77 7.85
N GLN A 252 -1.94 20.99 6.57
CA GLN A 252 -0.55 20.91 6.12
C GLN A 252 0.36 21.95 6.80
N GLU A 253 -0.18 23.13 7.10
CA GLU A 253 0.55 24.19 7.79
C GLU A 253 0.91 23.79 9.23
N HIS A 254 -0.01 23.10 9.92
CA HIS A 254 0.28 22.52 11.24
C HIS A 254 1.30 21.39 11.15
N VAL A 255 1.25 20.54 10.11
CA VAL A 255 2.27 19.51 9.86
C VAL A 255 3.65 20.16 9.69
N ASP A 256 3.75 21.18 8.83
CA ASP A 256 5.00 21.90 8.57
C ASP A 256 5.55 22.57 9.83
N LYS A 257 4.70 23.28 10.57
CA LYS A 257 5.05 23.94 11.82
C LYS A 257 5.56 22.94 12.85
N LEU A 258 4.80 21.86 13.08
CA LEU A 258 5.14 20.87 14.10
C LEU A 258 6.42 20.11 13.74
N TYR A 259 6.60 19.75 12.48
CA TYR A 259 7.85 19.15 11.99
C TYR A 259 9.04 20.06 12.27
N ASN A 260 8.97 21.35 11.92
CA ASN A 260 10.07 22.28 12.15
C ASN A 260 10.40 22.41 13.66
N GLN A 261 9.40 22.36 14.54
CA GLN A 261 9.61 22.41 15.98
C GLN A 261 10.30 21.14 16.52
N LEU A 262 9.97 19.97 15.98
CA LEU A 262 10.62 18.70 16.33
C LEU A 262 12.06 18.63 15.77
N ASP A 263 12.24 19.06 14.51
CA ASP A 263 13.54 19.08 13.82
C ASP A 263 14.53 20.03 14.50
N GLN A 264 14.08 21.19 14.98
CA GLN A 264 14.89 22.12 15.78
C GLN A 264 15.41 21.53 17.11
N LEU A 265 14.78 20.46 17.60
CA LEU A 265 15.21 19.72 18.80
C LEU A 265 15.97 18.44 18.44
N ASP A 266 16.38 18.29 17.18
CA ASP A 266 17.08 17.11 16.65
C ASP A 266 16.29 15.80 16.82
N PHE A 267 14.95 15.87 16.86
CA PHE A 267 14.14 14.65 16.94
C PHE A 267 14.18 13.91 15.60
N PRO A 268 14.35 12.58 15.59
CA PRO A 268 14.35 11.77 14.37
C PRO A 268 12.93 11.73 13.78
N CYS A 269 12.62 12.73 12.97
CA CYS A 269 11.29 12.96 12.44
C CYS A 269 11.31 13.34 10.95
N ASP A 270 10.17 13.13 10.31
CA ASP A 270 9.88 13.64 8.96
C ASP A 270 8.37 13.91 8.85
N LYS A 271 7.93 14.46 7.72
CA LYS A 271 6.55 14.86 7.49
C LYS A 271 5.96 14.33 6.19
N ILE A 272 4.64 14.16 6.17
CA ILE A 272 3.90 13.85 4.96
C ILE A 272 2.56 14.58 4.88
N HIS A 273 2.35 15.38 3.83
CA HIS A 273 1.09 16.07 3.56
C HIS A 273 0.86 16.26 2.06
N GLY A 274 -0.35 16.68 1.67
CA GLY A 274 -0.77 16.80 0.27
C GLY A 274 -0.05 17.88 -0.56
N GLY A 275 0.64 18.81 0.11
CA GLY A 275 1.43 19.89 -0.50
C GLY A 275 2.79 19.45 -1.04
N MET A 276 3.33 18.34 -0.56
CA MET A 276 4.64 17.82 -0.97
C MET A 276 4.65 17.30 -2.41
N VAL A 277 5.85 17.26 -3.00
CA VAL A 277 6.12 16.58 -4.26
C VAL A 277 5.93 15.07 -4.05
N GLN A 278 5.38 14.39 -5.06
CA GLN A 278 4.99 12.99 -4.93
C GLN A 278 6.20 12.07 -4.69
N ASP A 279 7.32 12.31 -5.36
CA ASP A 279 8.53 11.50 -5.19
C ASP A 279 9.10 11.62 -3.77
N ASP A 280 9.08 12.84 -3.20
CA ASP A 280 9.48 13.06 -1.80
C ASP A 280 8.57 12.31 -0.83
N ARG A 281 7.25 12.34 -1.06
CA ARG A 281 6.29 11.58 -0.23
C ARG A 281 6.59 10.08 -0.23
N PHE A 282 6.98 9.52 -1.39
CA PHE A 282 7.38 8.11 -1.47
C PHE A 282 8.69 7.85 -0.73
N LEU A 283 9.67 8.75 -0.82
CA LEU A 283 10.94 8.64 -0.09
C LEU A 283 10.71 8.62 1.42
N VAL A 284 9.96 9.61 1.94
CA VAL A 284 9.63 9.70 3.37
C VAL A 284 8.87 8.46 3.83
N MET A 285 7.88 8.01 3.06
CA MET A 285 7.10 6.83 3.39
C MET A 285 7.96 5.57 3.48
N ASN A 286 8.87 5.38 2.53
CA ASN A 286 9.76 4.22 2.52
C ASN A 286 10.79 4.28 3.65
N ALA A 287 11.33 5.46 3.95
CA ALA A 287 12.22 5.67 5.09
C ALA A 287 11.51 5.35 6.42
N PHE A 288 10.25 5.80 6.58
CA PHE A 288 9.45 5.48 7.75
C PHE A 288 9.16 3.98 7.88
N LYS A 289 8.76 3.31 6.79
CA LYS A 289 8.53 1.85 6.75
C LYS A 289 9.78 1.07 7.17
N ARG A 290 10.96 1.53 6.76
CA ARG A 290 12.25 0.94 7.14
C ARG A 290 12.69 1.31 8.56
N GLY A 291 12.00 2.21 9.25
CA GLY A 291 12.36 2.66 10.59
C GLY A 291 13.61 3.54 10.62
N GLU A 292 13.86 4.32 9.56
CA GLU A 292 14.99 5.25 9.50
C GLU A 292 14.81 6.47 10.42
N PHE A 293 13.57 6.78 10.78
CA PHE A 293 13.22 7.81 11.75
C PHE A 293 11.98 7.36 12.54
N ARG A 294 11.74 7.97 13.71
CA ARG A 294 10.74 7.48 14.68
C ARG A 294 9.39 8.20 14.58
N PHE A 295 9.40 9.49 14.27
CA PHE A 295 8.20 10.33 14.29
C PHE A 295 7.79 10.76 12.87
N LEU A 296 6.62 10.33 12.43
CA LEU A 296 6.03 10.82 11.19
C LEU A 296 4.91 11.80 11.50
N VAL A 297 5.08 13.07 11.13
CA VAL A 297 4.02 14.08 11.24
C VAL A 297 3.18 14.08 9.97
N ALA A 298 1.86 13.90 10.06
CA ALA A 298 1.04 13.67 8.88
C ALA A 298 -0.34 14.35 8.92
N THR A 299 -0.90 14.63 7.75
CA THR A 299 -2.35 14.86 7.61
C THR A 299 -3.08 13.55 7.32
N ASP A 300 -4.39 13.52 7.58
CA ASP A 300 -5.25 12.35 7.30
C ASP A 300 -5.09 11.82 5.88
N VAL A 301 -5.21 12.69 4.89
CA VAL A 301 -5.15 12.33 3.47
C VAL A 301 -3.80 11.71 3.12
N ALA A 302 -2.72 12.23 3.72
CA ALA A 302 -1.38 11.82 3.36
C ALA A 302 -0.90 10.54 4.07
N ALA A 303 -1.53 10.21 5.20
CA ALA A 303 -1.25 9.00 5.97
C ALA A 303 -2.28 7.86 5.79
N ARG A 304 -3.28 8.05 4.93
CA ARG A 304 -4.14 6.96 4.45
C ARG A 304 -3.35 6.00 3.56
N GLY A 305 -3.68 4.72 3.64
CA GLY A 305 -2.92 3.67 2.95
C GLY A 305 -1.51 3.41 3.51
N ILE A 306 -1.08 4.04 4.61
CA ILE A 306 0.16 3.65 5.29
C ILE A 306 -0.02 2.24 5.84
N ASP A 307 0.66 1.28 5.22
CA ASP A 307 0.85 -0.05 5.77
C ASP A 307 2.24 -0.18 6.37
N VAL A 308 2.33 0.18 7.66
CA VAL A 308 3.52 0.02 8.49
C VAL A 308 3.11 -0.88 9.64
N GLU A 309 3.74 -2.06 9.72
CA GLU A 309 3.35 -3.11 10.68
C GLU A 309 3.71 -2.79 12.13
N ASP A 310 4.55 -1.78 12.36
CA ASP A 310 5.24 -1.55 13.63
C ASP A 310 4.99 -0.15 14.24
N ILE A 311 3.86 0.47 13.91
CA ILE A 311 3.46 1.71 14.58
C ILE A 311 3.02 1.35 15.98
N THR A 312 3.75 1.85 16.98
CA THR A 312 3.45 1.62 18.39
C THR A 312 2.45 2.64 18.91
N HIS A 313 2.57 3.88 18.45
CA HIS A 313 1.80 5.02 18.96
C HIS A 313 1.17 5.81 17.82
N VAL A 314 -0.08 6.23 18.04
CA VAL A 314 -0.77 7.22 17.22
C VAL A 314 -1.11 8.38 18.14
N ILE A 315 -0.64 9.58 17.80
CA ILE A 315 -0.96 10.80 18.51
C ILE A 315 -1.86 11.66 17.62
N ASN A 316 -3.09 11.90 18.05
CA ASN A 316 -3.96 12.91 17.45
C ASN A 316 -3.62 14.25 18.07
N TYR A 317 -2.63 14.95 17.50
CA TYR A 317 -2.26 16.29 17.94
C TYR A 317 -3.41 17.28 17.73
N ASP A 318 -4.10 17.13 16.60
CA ASP A 318 -5.40 17.75 16.36
C ASP A 318 -6.48 16.67 16.31
N LEU A 319 -7.57 16.83 17.08
CA LEU A 319 -8.69 15.90 17.05
C LEU A 319 -9.33 15.90 15.63
N PRO A 320 -9.60 14.73 15.04
CA PRO A 320 -10.28 14.66 13.75
C PRO A 320 -11.71 15.21 13.87
N MET A 321 -12.18 15.89 12.82
CA MET A 321 -13.54 16.45 12.79
C MET A 321 -14.60 15.39 12.47
N GLU A 322 -14.20 14.32 11.77
CA GLU A 322 -15.07 13.21 11.37
C GLU A 322 -14.74 11.97 12.20
N LYS A 323 -15.77 11.28 12.69
CA LYS A 323 -15.66 10.10 13.54
C LYS A 323 -14.99 8.91 12.84
N GLU A 324 -15.21 8.73 11.53
CA GLU A 324 -14.56 7.67 10.75
C GLU A 324 -13.05 7.93 10.61
N SER A 325 -12.64 9.20 10.49
CA SER A 325 -11.23 9.57 10.43
C SER A 325 -10.48 9.17 11.71
N TYR A 326 -11.11 9.26 12.88
CA TYR A 326 -10.54 8.77 14.13
C TYR A 326 -10.17 7.28 14.06
N VAL A 327 -11.11 6.43 13.63
CA VAL A 327 -10.88 4.99 13.49
C VAL A 327 -9.76 4.68 12.49
N HIS A 328 -9.66 5.46 11.42
CA HIS A 328 -8.61 5.28 10.41
C HIS A 328 -7.21 5.69 10.86
N ARG A 329 -7.12 6.72 11.71
CA ARG A 329 -5.85 7.12 12.35
C ARG A 329 -5.38 6.07 13.34
N ILE A 330 -6.24 5.64 14.26
CA ILE A 330 -5.85 4.65 15.28
C ILE A 330 -5.61 3.26 14.66
N GLY A 331 -6.30 2.93 13.56
CA GLY A 331 -6.06 1.68 12.81
C GLY A 331 -4.68 1.58 12.16
N ARG A 332 -3.81 2.57 12.36
CA ARG A 332 -2.38 2.51 12.03
C ARG A 332 -1.57 1.76 13.08
N THR A 333 -2.02 1.72 14.34
CA THR A 333 -1.41 0.93 15.43
C THR A 333 -2.24 -0.33 15.72
N GLY A 334 -1.72 -1.23 16.56
CA GLY A 334 -2.45 -2.44 16.99
C GLY A 334 -2.68 -3.48 15.88
N ARG A 335 -1.78 -3.53 14.87
CA ARG A 335 -1.88 -4.47 13.74
C ARG A 335 -1.29 -5.84 14.05
N ALA A 336 -1.75 -6.87 13.33
CA ALA A 336 -1.21 -8.24 13.38
C ALA A 336 -1.10 -8.84 14.80
N GLY A 337 -2.02 -8.50 15.70
CA GLY A 337 -2.05 -9.01 17.07
C GLY A 337 -1.17 -8.26 18.07
N LYS A 338 -0.48 -7.19 17.67
CA LYS A 338 0.28 -6.32 18.57
C LYS A 338 -0.64 -5.35 19.32
N THR A 339 -0.19 -4.89 20.47
CA THR A 339 -0.85 -3.80 21.21
C THR A 339 -0.37 -2.45 20.69
N GLY A 340 -1.24 -1.44 20.76
CA GLY A 340 -0.96 -0.07 20.34
C GLY A 340 -1.47 0.95 21.35
N LYS A 341 -0.99 2.19 21.27
CA LYS A 341 -1.56 3.32 22.02
C LYS A 341 -2.07 4.42 21.09
N ALA A 342 -3.24 4.95 21.41
CA ALA A 342 -3.85 6.08 20.73
C ALA A 342 -4.08 7.22 21.74
N ILE A 343 -3.30 8.29 21.60
CA ILE A 343 -3.34 9.46 22.50
C ILE A 343 -3.95 10.62 21.74
N SER A 344 -5.01 11.22 22.27
CA SER A 344 -5.71 12.33 21.61
C SER A 344 -5.66 13.58 22.46
N PHE A 345 -5.30 14.69 21.83
CA PHE A 345 -5.44 16.02 22.41
C PHE A 345 -6.78 16.60 22.01
N VAL A 346 -7.51 17.13 22.99
CA VAL A 346 -8.79 17.77 22.78
C VAL A 346 -8.78 19.16 23.40
N THR A 347 -9.23 20.14 22.62
CA THR A 347 -9.45 21.49 23.12
C THR A 347 -10.88 21.65 23.67
N PRO A 348 -11.13 22.62 24.57
CA PRO A 348 -12.48 22.84 25.12
C PRO A 348 -13.58 23.17 24.10
N HIS A 349 -13.23 23.45 22.85
CA HIS A 349 -14.19 23.79 21.79
C HIS A 349 -14.50 22.60 20.86
N GLU A 350 -13.88 21.44 21.08
CA GLU A 350 -14.00 20.25 20.24
C GLU A 350 -14.95 19.19 20.83
N ASP A 351 -15.69 19.51 21.88
CA ASP A 351 -16.62 18.60 22.57
C ASP A 351 -17.63 17.93 21.63
N LYS A 352 -18.11 18.66 20.62
CA LYS A 352 -19.02 18.11 19.62
C LYS A 352 -18.36 16.98 18.80
N PHE A 353 -17.13 17.22 18.32
CA PHE A 353 -16.40 16.23 17.54
C PHE A 353 -16.05 15.01 18.40
N LEU A 354 -15.66 15.25 19.67
CA LEU A 354 -15.40 14.18 20.63
C LEU A 354 -16.66 13.32 20.87
N ALA A 355 -17.82 13.94 21.11
CA ALA A 355 -19.07 13.22 21.34
C ALA A 355 -19.47 12.38 20.11
N ASP A 356 -19.29 12.90 18.90
CA ASP A 356 -19.55 12.17 17.66
C ASP A 356 -18.60 10.94 17.51
N ILE A 357 -17.33 11.09 17.93
CA ILE A 357 -16.34 10.01 17.95
C ILE A 357 -16.71 8.94 18.99
N GLU A 358 -16.95 9.33 20.23
CA GLU A 358 -17.28 8.39 21.33
C GLU A 358 -18.60 7.66 21.07
N GLY A 359 -19.60 8.36 20.54
CA GLY A 359 -20.87 7.76 20.11
C GLY A 359 -20.68 6.73 19.00
N TYR A 360 -19.71 6.93 18.10
CA TYR A 360 -19.37 5.97 17.05
C TYR A 360 -18.57 4.78 17.56
N LEU A 361 -17.62 5.01 18.49
CA LEU A 361 -16.85 3.95 19.13
C LEU A 361 -17.72 3.07 20.04
N GLY A 362 -18.81 3.64 20.58
CA GLY A 362 -19.68 2.98 21.55
C GLY A 362 -19.11 2.97 22.97
N PHE A 363 -18.08 3.76 23.24
CA PHE A 363 -17.49 3.96 24.58
C PHE A 363 -16.84 5.34 24.69
N GLU A 364 -16.76 5.86 25.92
CA GLU A 364 -16.04 7.10 26.24
C GLU A 364 -14.54 6.86 26.31
N ILE A 365 -13.75 7.74 25.70
CA ILE A 365 -12.29 7.62 25.71
C ILE A 365 -11.78 7.96 27.12
N PRO A 366 -10.99 7.08 27.77
CA PRO A 366 -10.47 7.35 29.10
C PRO A 366 -9.67 8.66 29.15
N ARG A 367 -10.06 9.55 30.07
CA ARG A 367 -9.35 10.81 30.31
C ARG A 367 -8.09 10.55 31.13
N LYS A 368 -6.98 11.17 30.73
CA LYS A 368 -5.73 11.20 31.48
C LYS A 368 -5.32 12.65 31.70
N ASP A 369 -4.73 12.90 32.87
CA ASP A 369 -4.11 14.18 33.15
C ASP A 369 -2.85 14.37 32.30
N ALA A 370 -2.47 15.62 32.08
CA ALA A 370 -1.19 15.93 31.46
C ALA A 370 -0.05 15.37 32.33
N PRO A 371 1.03 14.85 31.73
CA PRO A 371 2.14 14.32 32.53
C PRO A 371 2.73 15.35 33.48
N ASP A 372 3.01 14.92 34.71
CA ASP A 372 3.63 15.76 35.72
C ASP A 372 5.11 16.05 35.39
N SER A 373 5.59 17.23 35.79
CA SER A 373 6.96 17.65 35.48
C SER A 373 8.01 16.77 36.15
N GLU A 374 7.75 16.24 37.35
CA GLU A 374 8.66 15.33 38.05
C GLU A 374 8.77 13.97 37.33
N GLU A 375 7.64 13.44 36.85
CA GLU A 375 7.60 12.19 36.10
C GLU A 375 8.32 12.30 34.75
N VAL A 376 8.14 13.41 34.05
CA VAL A 376 8.83 13.71 32.79
C VAL A 376 10.34 13.79 33.02
N ALA A 377 10.78 14.54 34.04
CA ALA A 377 12.19 14.66 34.39
C ALA A 377 12.84 13.31 34.70
N ALA A 378 12.11 12.41 35.39
CA ALA A 378 12.60 11.07 35.70
C ALA A 378 12.82 10.18 34.47
N LYS A 379 12.09 10.41 33.37
CA LYS A 379 12.20 9.64 32.11
C LYS A 379 13.02 10.32 31.01
N GLN A 380 13.37 11.59 31.17
CA GLN A 380 14.08 12.39 30.17
C GLN A 380 15.38 11.71 29.68
N ALA A 381 16.20 11.23 30.61
CA ALA A 381 17.48 10.60 30.26
C ALA A 381 17.32 9.37 29.36
N ALA A 382 16.29 8.54 29.61
CA ALA A 382 16.01 7.36 28.80
C ALA A 382 15.44 7.71 27.41
N PHE A 383 14.69 8.81 27.33
CA PHE A 383 14.21 9.35 26.06
C PHE A 383 15.37 9.89 25.21
N ASP A 384 16.22 10.74 25.79
CA ASP A 384 17.36 11.35 25.09
C ASP A 384 18.32 10.29 24.54
N GLN A 385 18.63 9.26 25.34
CA GLN A 385 19.44 8.12 24.91
C GLN A 385 18.86 7.43 23.67
N LYS A 386 17.52 7.28 23.61
CA LYS A 386 16.85 6.64 22.48
C LYS A 386 16.83 7.54 21.24
N MET A 387 16.70 8.85 21.41
CA MET A 387 16.72 9.81 20.30
C MET A 387 18.10 9.86 19.63
N GLN A 388 19.17 9.72 20.41
CA GLN A 388 20.55 9.69 19.90
C GLN A 388 20.97 8.33 19.32
N ALA A 389 20.24 7.25 19.64
CA ALA A 389 20.56 5.93 19.13
C ALA A 389 20.27 5.80 17.63
N THR A 390 21.25 5.29 16.88
CA THR A 390 21.07 5.00 15.45
C THR A 390 19.94 3.98 15.26
N PRO A 391 18.92 4.27 14.42
CA PRO A 391 17.81 3.37 14.20
C PRO A 391 18.25 2.05 13.56
N VAL A 392 17.63 0.94 13.98
CA VAL A 392 17.82 -0.36 13.34
C VAL A 392 16.94 -0.41 12.09
N ILE A 393 17.56 -0.23 10.93
CA ILE A 393 16.87 -0.22 9.65
C ILE A 393 16.32 -1.62 9.34
N LYS A 394 15.00 -1.72 9.20
CA LYS A 394 14.28 -2.93 8.79
C LYS A 394 14.50 -3.19 7.31
N ARG A 395 14.68 -4.46 6.97
CA ARG A 395 14.70 -4.93 5.58
C ARG A 395 13.27 -5.14 5.11
N ASP A 396 12.96 -4.70 3.91
CA ASP A 396 11.63 -4.86 3.32
C ASP A 396 11.36 -6.36 3.07
N ARG A 397 10.12 -6.83 3.25
CA ARG A 397 9.77 -8.23 2.90
C ARG A 397 10.00 -8.49 1.41
N SER A 398 9.78 -7.48 0.57
CA SER A 398 10.11 -7.54 -0.85
C SER A 398 11.61 -7.63 -1.11
N ASP A 399 12.49 -7.23 -0.19
CA ASP A 399 13.94 -7.44 -0.34
C ASP A 399 14.30 -8.93 -0.34
N GLN A 400 13.56 -9.78 0.39
CA GLN A 400 13.75 -11.23 0.31
C GLN A 400 13.30 -11.76 -1.05
N LEU A 401 12.21 -11.24 -1.59
CA LEU A 401 11.73 -11.60 -2.94
C LEU A 401 12.73 -11.17 -4.02
N ASN A 402 13.36 -10.01 -3.83
CA ASN A 402 14.41 -9.49 -4.70
C ASN A 402 15.77 -10.17 -4.45
N LYS A 403 15.94 -10.93 -3.36
CA LYS A 403 17.19 -11.62 -3.04
C LYS A 403 17.42 -12.72 -4.07
N GLY A 404 18.48 -12.57 -4.87
CA GLY A 404 18.76 -13.45 -5.99
C GLY A 404 18.11 -13.03 -7.31
N ILE A 405 17.42 -11.88 -7.34
CA ILE A 405 16.99 -11.24 -8.58
C ILE A 405 18.01 -10.16 -8.95
N MET A 406 18.59 -10.27 -10.14
CA MET A 406 19.43 -9.21 -10.72
C MET A 406 18.73 -8.67 -11.96
N LYS A 407 18.45 -7.35 -11.95
CA LYS A 407 17.92 -6.66 -13.11
C LYS A 407 19.06 -6.23 -14.01
N LEU A 408 19.10 -6.75 -15.22
CA LEU A 408 20.12 -6.41 -16.22
C LEU A 408 19.61 -5.30 -17.14
N TYR A 409 20.39 -4.24 -17.26
CA TYR A 409 20.20 -3.21 -18.27
C TYR A 409 20.93 -3.60 -19.55
N PHE A 410 20.29 -3.36 -20.70
CA PHE A 410 20.89 -3.48 -22.02
C PHE A 410 20.68 -2.19 -22.82
N ASN A 411 21.74 -1.71 -23.48
CA ASN A 411 21.70 -0.50 -24.33
C ASN A 411 21.07 -0.74 -25.73
N GLY A 412 19.98 -1.49 -25.79
CA GLY A 412 19.22 -1.71 -27.02
C GLY A 412 17.77 -2.03 -26.76
N GLY A 413 16.88 -1.51 -27.60
CA GLY A 413 15.44 -1.68 -27.47
C GLY A 413 14.71 -1.71 -28.83
N LYS A 414 13.46 -1.24 -28.87
CA LYS A 414 12.59 -1.28 -30.06
C LYS A 414 13.23 -0.63 -31.29
N LYS A 415 13.94 0.49 -31.15
CA LYS A 415 14.63 1.18 -32.26
C LYS A 415 15.77 0.35 -32.85
N LYS A 416 16.37 -0.55 -32.07
CA LYS A 416 17.32 -1.56 -32.56
C LYS A 416 16.64 -2.84 -33.03
N LYS A 417 15.32 -2.86 -33.20
CA LYS A 417 14.49 -4.02 -33.59
C LYS A 417 14.60 -5.21 -32.62
N ILE A 418 14.89 -4.94 -31.35
CA ILE A 418 14.97 -5.96 -30.30
C ILE A 418 13.57 -6.20 -29.73
N ARG A 419 13.24 -7.47 -29.47
CA ARG A 419 11.98 -7.94 -28.88
C ARG A 419 12.28 -8.83 -27.67
N ALA A 420 11.30 -9.03 -26.80
CA ALA A 420 11.46 -9.89 -25.62
C ALA A 420 11.89 -11.32 -25.98
N VAL A 421 11.33 -11.88 -27.07
CA VAL A 421 11.70 -13.23 -27.57
C VAL A 421 13.17 -13.35 -27.96
N ASP A 422 13.82 -12.25 -28.38
CA ASP A 422 15.25 -12.25 -28.73
C ASP A 422 16.09 -12.48 -27.45
N PHE A 423 15.67 -11.94 -26.31
CA PHE A 423 16.30 -12.20 -25.01
C PHE A 423 16.04 -13.62 -24.54
N VAL A 424 14.78 -14.08 -24.56
CA VAL A 424 14.41 -15.44 -24.12
C VAL A 424 15.23 -16.49 -24.89
N GLY A 425 15.27 -16.40 -26.23
CA GLY A 425 16.00 -17.35 -27.05
C GLY A 425 17.53 -17.29 -26.89
N THR A 426 18.08 -16.16 -26.43
CA THR A 426 19.52 -16.04 -26.14
C THR A 426 19.85 -16.58 -24.75
N LEU A 427 19.05 -16.21 -23.75
CA LEU A 427 19.25 -16.60 -22.35
C LEU A 427 19.01 -18.10 -22.13
N ALA A 428 18.01 -18.69 -22.80
CA ALA A 428 17.73 -20.12 -22.72
C ALA A 428 18.84 -21.02 -23.31
N LYS A 429 19.81 -20.45 -24.05
CA LYS A 429 20.98 -21.19 -24.55
C LYS A 429 22.16 -21.15 -23.58
N ILE A 430 22.08 -20.35 -22.52
CA ILE A 430 23.13 -20.28 -21.51
C ILE A 430 23.03 -21.56 -20.68
N GLU A 431 24.13 -22.30 -20.59
CA GLU A 431 24.20 -23.51 -19.77
C GLU A 431 23.83 -23.21 -18.33
N GLY A 432 22.91 -24.00 -17.77
CA GLY A 432 22.39 -23.80 -16.42
C GLY A 432 21.34 -22.70 -16.28
N VAL A 433 20.87 -22.06 -17.35
CA VAL A 433 19.72 -21.14 -17.36
C VAL A 433 18.50 -21.84 -17.96
N THR A 434 17.41 -21.91 -17.20
CA THR A 434 16.11 -22.43 -17.64
C THR A 434 15.11 -21.29 -17.87
N ALA A 435 13.94 -21.61 -18.41
CA ALA A 435 12.88 -20.64 -18.59
C ALA A 435 12.45 -19.99 -17.26
N GLU A 436 12.48 -20.73 -16.15
CA GLU A 436 12.11 -20.27 -14.80
C GLU A 436 13.07 -19.24 -14.20
N ASP A 437 14.28 -19.13 -14.75
CA ASP A 437 15.27 -18.14 -14.31
C ASP A 437 15.10 -16.78 -15.00
N ILE A 438 14.26 -16.71 -16.03
CA ILE A 438 14.02 -15.48 -16.80
C ILE A 438 12.74 -14.84 -16.28
N GLY A 439 12.87 -13.67 -15.66
CA GLY A 439 11.75 -12.92 -15.12
C GLY A 439 11.14 -11.95 -16.13
N ILE A 440 10.73 -10.79 -15.62
CA ILE A 440 10.09 -9.75 -16.42
C ILE A 440 11.09 -9.16 -17.42
N ILE A 441 10.67 -9.11 -18.69
CA ILE A 441 11.39 -8.41 -19.75
C ILE A 441 10.63 -7.13 -20.13
N THR A 442 11.33 -6.01 -20.11
CA THR A 442 10.79 -4.69 -20.47
C THR A 442 11.63 -4.09 -21.59
N ILE A 443 10.98 -3.86 -22.74
CA ILE A 443 11.63 -3.30 -23.94
C ILE A 443 11.15 -1.87 -24.16
N GLN A 444 12.05 -0.91 -23.98
CA GLN A 444 11.81 0.50 -24.32
C GLN A 444 12.41 0.82 -25.68
N ASP A 445 12.35 2.09 -26.11
CA ASP A 445 12.84 2.50 -27.44
C ASP A 445 14.33 2.23 -27.64
N ASN A 446 15.15 2.68 -26.69
CA ASN A 446 16.61 2.64 -26.78
C ASN A 446 17.26 1.59 -25.88
N VAL A 447 16.52 1.10 -24.88
CA VAL A 447 17.04 0.27 -23.80
C VAL A 447 16.10 -0.90 -23.52
N SER A 448 16.63 -1.95 -22.90
CA SER A 448 15.85 -3.08 -22.41
C SER A 448 16.31 -3.45 -21.00
N TYR A 449 15.38 -3.99 -20.23
CA TYR A 449 15.61 -4.53 -18.90
C TYR A 449 15.16 -5.98 -18.84
N VAL A 450 15.95 -6.83 -18.22
CA VAL A 450 15.62 -8.23 -18.00
C VAL A 450 15.89 -8.61 -16.55
N ASP A 451 14.89 -9.10 -15.85
CA ASP A 451 15.08 -9.67 -14.52
C ASP A 451 15.62 -11.10 -14.65
N ILE A 452 16.72 -11.41 -13.97
CA ILE A 452 17.28 -12.75 -13.86
C ILE A 452 17.08 -13.25 -12.43
N LEU A 453 16.38 -14.37 -12.28
CA LEU A 453 15.93 -14.93 -11.00
C LEU A 453 16.91 -15.97 -10.45
N ASN A 454 16.57 -16.56 -9.30
CA ASN A 454 17.24 -17.72 -8.69
C ASN A 454 18.75 -17.57 -8.43
N GLY A 455 19.23 -16.33 -8.25
CA GLY A 455 20.64 -16.04 -7.97
C GLY A 455 21.56 -16.14 -9.20
N LYS A 456 21.02 -16.36 -10.40
CA LYS A 456 21.83 -16.56 -11.61
C LYS A 456 22.31 -15.27 -12.27
N GLY A 457 21.86 -14.12 -11.75
CA GLY A 457 22.21 -12.79 -12.23
C GLY A 457 23.69 -12.55 -12.55
N PRO A 458 24.61 -12.73 -11.58
CA PRO A 458 26.05 -12.48 -11.80
C PRO A 458 26.65 -13.34 -12.91
N MET A 459 26.22 -14.61 -13.00
CA MET A 459 26.66 -15.54 -14.05
C MET A 459 26.14 -15.08 -15.42
N VAL A 460 24.84 -14.78 -15.52
CA VAL A 460 24.24 -14.30 -16.76
C VAL A 460 24.87 -12.98 -17.21
N LEU A 461 25.10 -12.02 -16.29
CA LEU A 461 25.76 -10.76 -16.60
C LEU A 461 27.16 -10.98 -17.23
N LYS A 462 27.96 -11.88 -16.65
CA LYS A 462 29.31 -12.18 -17.15
C LYS A 462 29.28 -12.75 -18.57
N ILE A 463 28.35 -13.65 -18.86
CA ILE A 463 28.19 -14.29 -20.17
C ILE A 463 27.64 -13.28 -21.20
N MET A 464 26.65 -12.49 -20.81
CA MET A 464 26.00 -11.53 -21.69
C MET A 464 26.90 -10.37 -22.11
N LYS A 465 28.00 -10.09 -21.39
CA LYS A 465 29.02 -9.12 -21.83
C LYS A 465 29.67 -9.49 -23.16
N ASN A 466 29.70 -10.77 -23.52
CA ASN A 466 30.32 -11.28 -24.73
C ASN A 466 29.34 -11.99 -25.68
N THR A 467 28.04 -11.97 -25.36
CA THR A 467 27.01 -12.69 -26.12
C THR A 467 26.18 -11.72 -26.94
N THR A 468 25.88 -12.08 -28.19
CA THR A 468 25.03 -11.25 -29.05
C THR A 468 23.56 -11.57 -28.86
N ILE A 469 22.72 -10.54 -28.86
CA ILE A 469 21.25 -10.66 -28.90
C ILE A 469 20.82 -10.25 -30.30
N LYS A 470 20.20 -11.17 -31.04
CA LYS A 470 19.79 -10.95 -32.44
C LYS A 470 20.95 -10.45 -33.32
N GLY A 471 22.13 -11.07 -33.15
CA GLY A 471 23.36 -10.71 -33.86
C GLY A 471 23.99 -9.38 -33.46
N LYS A 472 23.51 -8.72 -32.40
CA LYS A 472 24.05 -7.44 -31.90
C LYS A 472 24.66 -7.62 -30.52
N LEU A 473 25.90 -7.15 -30.35
CA LEU A 473 26.51 -7.06 -29.03
C LEU A 473 25.97 -5.81 -28.32
N LEU A 474 25.26 -6.01 -27.20
CA LEU A 474 24.72 -4.93 -26.39
C LEU A 474 25.60 -4.73 -25.16
N LYS A 475 25.81 -3.47 -24.77
CA LYS A 475 26.40 -3.16 -23.46
C LYS A 475 25.40 -3.59 -22.39
N VAL A 476 25.86 -4.44 -21.49
CA VAL A 476 25.09 -4.95 -20.35
C VAL A 476 25.74 -4.55 -19.04
N HIS A 477 24.93 -4.13 -18.08
CA HIS A 477 25.33 -3.91 -16.70
C HIS A 477 24.16 -4.25 -15.78
N GLU A 478 24.45 -4.44 -14.50
CA GLU A 478 23.42 -4.45 -13.48
C GLU A 478 22.73 -3.07 -13.46
N ALA A 479 21.42 -3.05 -13.58
CA ALA A 479 20.65 -1.82 -13.51
C ALA A 479 20.72 -1.29 -12.06
N ASN A 480 21.16 -0.04 -11.90
CA ASN A 480 21.09 0.61 -10.59
C ASN A 480 19.62 0.68 -10.13
N LYS A 481 19.37 0.37 -8.86
CA LYS A 481 18.04 0.32 -8.25
C LYS A 481 17.25 1.60 -8.48
#